data_AF-A0A3C1KUK7-F1
#
_entry.id   AF-A0A3C1KUK7-F1
#
_cell.length_a   1.000
_cell.length_b   1.000
_cell.length_c   1.000
_cell.angle_alpha   90.00
_cell.angle_beta   90.00
_cell.angle_gamma   90.00
#
_symmetry.space_group_name_H-M   'P 1'
#
loop_
_entity.id
_entity.type
_entity.pdbx_description
1 polymer ?
#
loop_
_entity_poly.entity_id
_entity_poly.type
_entity_poly.pdbx_seq_one_letter_code
_entity_poly.pdbx_strand_id
1 'polypeptide(L)'
;MYVWATLLLCLPGCRQEANRPKLEPTSQARAAKRVTDFEDAPSIHKTAALEAPTPWRNGPETAALPIAKDRAPAPTPITARDEDAEPNSLLRDLESTQAAIPKRWLQRVAKLQPRRTVLVLDAAGSPVPMAVVDVRHGDKLIWRGRTFSDGKMRIYTEMAPGAPGPKAPLLVTTEHWGTRTAAVSSSPQTTLRLQRKAPPRVHRLDLCIIFDVRTSARPAVTDLVKGISAQLRRLKDTFGDLVMRVSAVAMMSSQNRSTHAVLPFTTDTQAYEKSLRWLIKTPLTGGEARLEPAMKATLDQLSWGRMTAKIVVLVTDGAVMEQDDAKHPWSTAALRFGAMGFRFWALVGPRTPVHGQLLLRQVSHFSRGRTMPIPGSNGRVSQTIFDAVTDELKRWSQPKPTPKAP
;
A
#
# COMPACT_ATOMS: atom_id res chain seq x y z
N MET A 1 17.60 -55.23 24.39
CA MET A 1 17.75 -54.79 25.80
C MET A 1 19.12 -54.14 25.91
N TYR A 2 19.21 -52.82 25.73
CA TYR A 2 20.46 -52.07 25.90
C TYR A 2 20.17 -50.83 26.73
N VAL A 3 20.78 -50.81 27.90
CA VAL A 3 20.73 -49.79 28.94
C VAL A 3 21.63 -48.63 28.49
N TRP A 4 21.09 -47.41 28.42
CA TRP A 4 21.90 -46.19 28.33
C TRP A 4 21.89 -45.50 29.68
N ALA A 5 23.09 -45.43 30.26
CA ALA A 5 23.37 -44.85 31.56
C ALA A 5 23.54 -43.33 31.46
N THR A 6 22.91 -42.66 32.41
CA THR A 6 23.02 -41.26 32.79
C THR A 6 24.45 -40.93 33.24
N LEU A 7 25.05 -39.85 32.73
CA LEU A 7 26.21 -39.22 33.36
C LEU A 7 25.92 -37.73 33.61
N LEU A 8 25.66 -37.43 34.89
CA LEU A 8 25.75 -36.09 35.48
C LEU A 8 27.22 -35.75 35.71
N LEU A 9 27.64 -34.55 35.32
CA LEU A 9 28.86 -33.91 35.84
C LEU A 9 28.50 -32.51 36.33
N CYS A 10 28.59 -32.34 37.65
CA CYS A 10 28.61 -31.07 38.35
C CYS A 10 30.01 -30.45 38.25
N LEU A 11 30.07 -29.13 38.02
CA LEU A 11 31.23 -28.32 38.37
C LEU A 11 30.77 -27.03 39.09
N PRO A 12 31.43 -26.62 40.18
CA PRO A 12 31.10 -25.41 40.92
C PRO A 12 31.94 -24.21 40.49
N GLY A 13 31.32 -23.02 40.55
CA GLY A 13 31.92 -21.79 41.10
C GLY A 13 33.06 -21.11 40.33
N CYS A 14 32.74 -19.99 39.67
CA CYS A 14 33.55 -18.77 39.76
C CYS A 14 32.72 -17.56 39.33
N ARG A 15 32.22 -16.79 40.32
CA ARG A 15 31.63 -15.47 40.14
C ARG A 15 32.77 -14.44 40.20
N GLN A 16 33.05 -13.77 39.09
CA GLN A 16 33.75 -12.49 39.08
C GLN A 16 32.81 -11.45 38.46
N GLU A 17 32.30 -10.57 39.32
CA GLU A 17 31.65 -9.32 38.90
C GLU A 17 32.72 -8.36 38.39
N ALA A 18 32.86 -8.30 37.06
CA ALA A 18 33.63 -7.25 36.40
C ALA A 18 32.69 -6.11 35.98
N ASN A 19 32.91 -4.98 36.65
CA ASN A 19 32.37 -3.65 36.39
C ASN A 19 32.39 -3.32 34.88
N ARG A 20 31.21 -3.25 34.23
CA ARG A 20 31.08 -2.73 32.86
C ARG A 20 30.58 -1.28 32.90
N PRO A 21 31.24 -0.34 32.20
CA PRO A 21 30.71 1.01 32.06
C PRO A 21 29.41 0.99 31.26
N LYS A 22 28.40 1.72 31.73
CA LYS A 22 27.16 2.02 30.98
C LYS A 22 27.52 2.81 29.73
N LEU A 23 27.63 2.12 28.60
CA LEU A 23 27.60 2.75 27.28
C LEU A 23 26.17 3.18 27.00
N GLU A 24 25.95 4.49 26.94
CA GLU A 24 24.72 5.05 26.39
C GLU A 24 24.56 4.60 24.93
N PRO A 25 23.35 4.18 24.50
CA PRO A 25 23.14 3.84 23.11
C PRO A 25 23.23 5.11 22.26
N THR A 26 24.26 5.18 21.43
CA THR A 26 24.39 6.15 20.34
C THR A 26 23.11 6.23 19.50
N SER A 27 22.79 7.44 19.03
CA SER A 27 21.57 7.84 18.31
C SER A 27 21.18 6.98 17.10
N GLN A 28 22.07 6.13 16.59
CA GLN A 28 21.80 5.19 15.50
C GLN A 28 20.97 3.96 15.94
N ALA A 29 20.98 3.58 17.22
CA ALA A 29 20.19 2.45 17.74
C ALA A 29 18.67 2.78 17.85
N ARG A 30 18.29 4.06 17.88
CA ARG A 30 16.88 4.49 17.92
C ARG A 30 16.17 4.42 16.56
N ALA A 31 16.90 4.38 15.45
CA ALA A 31 16.31 4.31 14.11
C ALA A 31 15.86 2.89 13.71
N ALA A 32 16.53 1.85 14.23
CA ALA A 32 16.20 0.44 13.93
C ALA A 32 14.98 -0.09 14.69
N LYS A 33 14.60 0.53 15.82
CA LYS A 33 13.49 0.07 16.67
C LYS A 33 12.10 0.42 16.12
N ARG A 34 11.98 1.32 15.12
CA ARG A 34 10.66 1.78 14.62
C ARG A 34 9.99 0.89 13.57
N VAL A 35 10.66 -0.15 13.07
CA VAL A 35 10.10 -1.04 12.03
C VAL A 35 9.68 -2.40 12.61
N THR A 36 10.04 -2.71 13.86
CA THR A 36 9.83 -4.03 14.48
C THR A 36 8.60 -4.13 15.38
N ASP A 37 8.02 -3.02 15.85
CA ASP A 37 6.91 -3.01 16.83
C ASP A 37 5.52 -3.12 16.14
N PHE A 38 5.36 -4.05 15.19
CA PHE A 38 4.11 -4.21 14.43
C PHE A 38 3.16 -5.28 14.99
N GLU A 39 3.50 -5.95 16.10
CA GLU A 39 2.74 -7.11 16.60
C GLU A 39 1.84 -6.86 17.83
N ASP A 40 2.02 -5.77 18.58
CA ASP A 40 1.27 -5.54 19.84
C ASP A 40 0.38 -4.28 19.85
N ALA A 41 -0.40 -4.05 18.80
CA ALA A 41 -1.53 -3.12 18.89
C ALA A 41 -2.76 -3.86 19.45
N PRO A 42 -3.26 -3.53 20.66
CA PRO A 42 -4.46 -4.15 21.19
C PRO A 42 -5.65 -3.82 20.27
N SER A 43 -6.35 -4.86 19.84
CA SER A 43 -7.62 -4.77 19.12
C SER A 43 -8.69 -4.19 20.03
N ILE A 44 -8.84 -2.86 20.03
CA ILE A 44 -9.95 -2.19 20.70
C ILE A 44 -11.20 -2.38 19.83
N HIS A 45 -11.94 -3.45 20.09
CA HIS A 45 -13.32 -3.59 19.63
C HIS A 45 -14.22 -2.73 20.55
N LYS A 46 -14.43 -1.48 20.17
CA LYS A 46 -15.64 -0.73 20.54
C LYS A 46 -16.21 -0.11 19.28
N THR A 47 -17.31 -0.68 18.80
CA THR A 47 -18.17 -0.09 17.79
C THR A 47 -18.85 1.12 18.42
N ALA A 48 -18.17 2.27 18.41
CA ALA A 48 -18.81 3.54 18.73
C ALA A 48 -19.77 3.88 17.57
N ALA A 49 -21.02 4.20 17.89
CA ALA A 49 -21.94 4.77 16.93
C ALA A 49 -21.29 6.00 16.28
N LEU A 50 -21.45 6.16 14.96
CA LEU A 50 -20.98 7.33 14.23
C LEU A 50 -21.69 8.58 14.76
N GLU A 51 -21.09 9.27 15.72
CA GLU A 51 -21.41 10.67 15.98
C GLU A 51 -20.86 11.51 14.82
N ALA A 52 -21.68 12.41 14.30
CA ALA A 52 -21.28 13.32 13.24
C ALA A 52 -20.10 14.19 13.72
N PRO A 53 -19.06 14.40 12.90
CA PRO A 53 -17.93 15.24 13.27
C PRO A 53 -18.40 16.67 13.55
N THR A 54 -17.78 17.30 14.55
CA THR A 54 -18.06 18.68 14.98
C THR A 54 -17.97 19.65 13.80
N PRO A 55 -18.94 20.56 13.60
CA PRO A 55 -18.92 21.50 12.49
C PRO A 55 -17.72 22.44 12.57
N TRP A 56 -17.03 22.62 11.43
CA TRP A 56 -15.91 23.54 11.28
C TRP A 56 -16.39 25.00 11.42
N ARG A 57 -15.65 25.81 12.21
CA ARG A 57 -15.84 27.27 12.25
C ARG A 57 -15.26 27.90 10.99
N ASN A 58 -16.08 28.65 10.26
CA ASN A 58 -15.67 29.42 9.09
C ASN A 58 -14.64 30.49 9.51
N GLY A 59 -13.44 30.45 8.92
CA GLY A 59 -12.51 31.59 8.92
C GLY A 59 -12.90 32.62 7.84
N PRO A 60 -12.36 33.84 7.90
CA PRO A 60 -12.73 34.93 7.00
C PRO A 60 -12.42 34.60 5.53
N GLU A 61 -13.37 34.95 4.68
CA GLU A 61 -13.37 34.77 3.23
C GLU A 61 -12.32 35.69 2.59
N THR A 62 -11.21 35.12 2.09
CA THR A 62 -10.19 35.88 1.35
C THR A 62 -10.29 35.63 -0.15
N ALA A 63 -10.20 36.73 -0.91
CA ALA A 63 -10.26 36.81 -2.36
C ALA A 63 -9.30 35.84 -3.07
N ALA A 64 -9.78 35.23 -4.15
CA ALA A 64 -9.03 34.30 -4.98
C ALA A 64 -7.82 34.97 -5.66
N LEU A 65 -6.65 34.34 -5.58
CA LEU A 65 -5.47 34.73 -6.34
C LEU A 65 -5.70 34.46 -7.85
N PRO A 66 -5.20 35.34 -8.74
CA PRO A 66 -5.34 35.16 -10.18
C PRO A 66 -4.57 33.92 -10.66
N ILE A 67 -5.29 33.01 -11.33
CA ILE A 67 -4.70 31.84 -11.99
C ILE A 67 -3.99 32.33 -13.26
N ALA A 68 -2.67 32.19 -13.32
CA ALA A 68 -1.86 32.55 -14.49
C ALA A 68 -2.32 31.77 -15.74
N LYS A 69 -2.44 32.47 -16.87
CA LYS A 69 -3.05 32.02 -18.14
C LYS A 69 -2.09 31.32 -19.11
N ASP A 70 -0.86 30.99 -18.71
CA ASP A 70 0.07 30.27 -19.59
C ASP A 70 -0.20 28.76 -19.53
N ARG A 71 -1.04 28.32 -20.47
CA ARG A 71 -1.48 26.93 -20.60
C ARG A 71 -0.36 26.14 -21.28
N ALA A 72 0.51 25.53 -20.48
CA ALA A 72 1.40 24.47 -20.95
C ALA A 72 0.60 23.43 -21.76
N PRO A 73 1.19 22.82 -22.82
CA PRO A 73 0.51 21.80 -23.61
C PRO A 73 -0.06 20.72 -22.70
N ALA A 74 -1.30 20.31 -22.99
CA ALA A 74 -1.99 19.30 -22.18
C ALA A 74 -1.13 18.02 -22.12
N PRO A 75 -0.88 17.47 -20.92
CA PRO A 75 -0.09 16.26 -20.81
C PRO A 75 -0.77 15.12 -21.59
N THR A 76 0.04 14.27 -22.22
CA THR A 76 -0.46 13.10 -22.93
C THR A 76 -1.34 12.26 -21.98
N PRO A 77 -2.53 11.81 -22.41
CA PRO A 77 -3.40 11.01 -21.56
C PRO A 77 -2.71 9.73 -21.08
N ILE A 78 -2.88 9.40 -19.79
CA ILE A 78 -2.42 8.12 -19.25
C ILE A 78 -3.23 6.98 -19.88
N THR A 79 -2.55 5.95 -20.36
CA THR A 79 -3.19 4.67 -20.70
C THR A 79 -3.28 3.79 -19.46
N ALA A 80 -4.32 2.95 -19.37
CA ALA A 80 -4.43 1.98 -18.28
C ALA A 80 -3.22 1.02 -18.31
N ARG A 81 -2.52 0.88 -17.19
CA ARG A 81 -1.30 0.09 -17.08
C ARG A 81 -1.26 -0.73 -15.80
N ASP A 82 -0.94 -2.01 -15.96
CA ASP A 82 -0.54 -2.88 -14.85
C ASP A 82 0.97 -2.69 -14.62
N GLU A 83 1.33 -1.88 -13.61
CA GLU A 83 2.72 -1.55 -13.30
C GLU A 83 3.50 -2.79 -12.83
N ASP A 84 2.80 -3.89 -12.49
CA ASP A 84 3.44 -5.17 -12.19
C ASP A 84 3.96 -5.87 -13.46
N ALA A 85 3.18 -5.79 -14.56
CA ALA A 85 3.43 -6.50 -15.81
C ALA A 85 4.57 -5.89 -16.62
N GLU A 86 4.72 -4.56 -16.57
CA GLU A 86 5.76 -3.83 -17.33
C GLU A 86 6.67 -3.02 -16.42
N PRO A 87 7.55 -3.67 -15.66
CA PRO A 87 8.32 -3.03 -14.60
C PRO A 87 9.34 -1.99 -15.08
N ASN A 88 9.77 -2.10 -16.34
CA ASN A 88 10.71 -1.18 -16.95
C ASN A 88 9.99 -0.02 -17.67
N SER A 89 8.66 -0.07 -17.80
CA SER A 89 7.90 1.02 -18.45
C SER A 89 8.07 2.34 -17.70
N LEU A 90 7.99 2.29 -16.37
CA LEU A 90 8.20 3.46 -15.51
C LEU A 90 9.60 4.07 -15.71
N LEU A 91 10.64 3.25 -15.86
CA LEU A 91 12.00 3.73 -16.11
C LEU A 91 12.10 4.44 -17.46
N ARG A 92 11.55 3.84 -18.53
CA ARG A 92 11.50 4.46 -19.86
C ARG A 92 10.76 5.78 -19.86
N ASP A 93 9.63 5.85 -19.15
CA ASP A 93 8.85 7.09 -19.06
C ASP A 93 9.57 8.17 -18.24
N LEU A 94 10.40 7.78 -17.27
CA LEU A 94 11.22 8.72 -16.51
C LEU A 94 12.42 9.23 -17.30
N GLU A 95 13.04 8.38 -18.12
CA GLU A 95 14.10 8.77 -19.05
C GLU A 95 13.57 9.80 -20.06
N SER A 96 12.37 9.57 -20.63
CA SER A 96 11.77 10.50 -21.59
C SER A 96 11.26 11.81 -20.98
N THR A 97 11.02 11.85 -19.67
CA THR A 97 10.50 13.04 -18.95
C THR A 97 11.54 13.68 -18.03
N GLN A 98 12.81 13.26 -18.12
CA GLN A 98 13.88 13.61 -17.19
C GLN A 98 14.11 15.13 -17.05
N ALA A 99 13.91 15.89 -18.13
CA ALA A 99 14.04 17.36 -18.13
C ALA A 99 12.97 18.06 -17.28
N ALA A 100 11.81 17.44 -17.07
CA ALA A 100 10.67 18.02 -16.36
C ALA A 100 10.61 17.62 -14.87
N ILE A 101 11.56 16.84 -14.36
CA ILE A 101 11.50 16.22 -13.04
C ILE A 101 12.73 16.60 -12.19
N PRO A 102 12.55 16.93 -10.90
CA PRO A 102 13.67 17.17 -10.00
C PRO A 102 14.61 15.96 -9.91
N LYS A 103 15.93 16.16 -10.06
CA LYS A 103 16.95 15.08 -10.01
C LYS A 103 16.83 14.14 -8.80
N ARG A 104 16.48 14.68 -7.63
CA ARG A 104 16.27 13.90 -6.39
C ARG A 104 15.17 12.84 -6.51
N TRP A 105 14.17 13.04 -7.38
CA TRP A 105 13.11 12.07 -7.63
C TRP A 105 13.65 10.91 -8.47
N LEU A 106 14.42 11.20 -9.53
CA LEU A 106 15.07 10.18 -10.37
C LEU A 106 15.97 9.27 -9.54
N GLN A 107 16.73 9.84 -8.59
CA GLN A 107 17.58 9.06 -7.67
C GLN A 107 16.78 8.10 -6.78
N ARG A 108 15.55 8.47 -6.38
CA ARG A 108 14.67 7.57 -5.60
C ARG A 108 14.08 6.46 -6.46
N VAL A 109 13.80 6.75 -7.74
CA VAL A 109 13.33 5.75 -8.69
C VAL A 109 14.43 4.74 -9.04
N ALA A 110 15.67 5.18 -9.22
CA ALA A 110 16.79 4.27 -9.48
C ALA A 110 16.86 3.16 -8.43
N LYS A 111 16.60 3.49 -7.15
CA LYS A 111 16.53 2.55 -6.02
C LYS A 111 15.37 1.54 -6.06
N LEU A 112 14.43 1.68 -7.02
CA LEU A 112 13.41 0.67 -7.31
C LEU A 112 14.00 -0.60 -7.95
N GLN A 113 15.23 -0.50 -8.45
CA GLN A 113 16.00 -1.60 -9.01
C GLN A 113 17.34 -1.70 -8.27
N PRO A 114 17.93 -2.91 -8.14
CA PRO A 114 17.34 -4.21 -8.46
C PRO A 114 16.34 -4.66 -7.40
N ARG A 115 15.34 -5.41 -7.85
CA ARG A 115 14.28 -5.98 -7.01
C ARG A 115 14.39 -7.50 -6.97
N ARG A 116 14.14 -8.08 -5.80
CA ARG A 116 13.99 -9.54 -5.66
C ARG A 116 12.52 -9.89 -5.44
N THR A 117 12.14 -11.07 -5.89
CA THR A 117 10.76 -11.59 -5.74
C THR A 117 10.77 -12.82 -4.85
N VAL A 118 9.91 -12.83 -3.84
CA VAL A 118 9.59 -14.03 -3.07
C VAL A 118 8.25 -14.55 -3.54
N LEU A 119 8.16 -15.81 -3.91
CA LEU A 119 6.91 -16.52 -4.23
C LEU A 119 6.62 -17.54 -3.13
N VAL A 120 5.46 -17.44 -2.50
CA VAL A 120 5.00 -18.41 -1.51
C VAL A 120 3.91 -19.25 -2.15
N LEU A 121 4.11 -20.56 -2.14
CA LEU A 121 3.17 -21.57 -2.61
C LEU A 121 2.73 -22.45 -1.45
N ASP A 122 1.55 -23.05 -1.58
CA ASP A 122 1.05 -24.05 -0.66
C ASP A 122 1.55 -25.46 -1.05
N ALA A 123 1.11 -26.49 -0.32
CA ALA A 123 1.48 -27.88 -0.60
C ALA A 123 1.00 -28.38 -1.98
N ALA A 124 -0.07 -27.79 -2.52
CA ALA A 124 -0.61 -28.10 -3.84
C ALA A 124 0.04 -27.26 -4.97
N GLY A 125 1.03 -26.42 -4.64
CA GLY A 125 1.67 -25.52 -5.60
C GLY A 125 0.85 -24.27 -5.95
N SER A 126 -0.24 -24.01 -5.22
CA SER A 126 -1.07 -22.82 -5.40
C SER A 126 -0.47 -21.61 -4.67
N PRO A 127 -0.54 -20.39 -5.24
CA PRO A 127 0.00 -19.22 -4.57
C PRO A 127 -0.73 -18.87 -3.27
N VAL A 128 0.02 -18.46 -2.25
CA VAL A 128 -0.53 -18.14 -0.92
C VAL A 128 -0.56 -16.62 -0.72
N PRO A 129 -1.74 -15.97 -0.76
CA PRO A 129 -1.84 -14.55 -0.48
C PRO A 129 -1.67 -14.26 1.01
N MET A 130 -1.22 -13.06 1.35
CA MET A 130 -1.10 -12.56 2.72
C MET A 130 -0.16 -13.38 3.65
N ALA A 131 0.69 -14.25 3.10
CA ALA A 131 1.74 -14.91 3.84
C ALA A 131 2.75 -13.88 4.34
N VAL A 132 3.09 -13.94 5.64
CA VAL A 132 4.09 -13.04 6.22
C VAL A 132 5.46 -13.51 5.79
N VAL A 133 6.26 -12.62 5.23
CA VAL A 133 7.61 -12.92 4.76
C VAL A 133 8.60 -12.00 5.47
N ASP A 134 9.56 -12.62 6.14
CA ASP A 134 10.70 -11.97 6.75
C ASP A 134 11.96 -12.26 5.94
N VAL A 135 12.77 -11.24 5.74
CA VAL A 135 14.02 -11.30 4.98
C VAL A 135 15.13 -10.78 5.86
N ARG A 136 16.16 -11.60 6.05
CA ARG A 136 17.32 -11.29 6.88
C ARG A 136 18.61 -11.38 6.09
N HIS A 137 19.58 -10.57 6.48
CA HIS A 137 20.98 -10.68 6.06
C HIS A 137 21.83 -10.87 7.31
N GLY A 138 22.41 -12.07 7.46
CA GLY A 138 22.87 -12.54 8.77
C GLY A 138 21.73 -12.47 9.80
N ASP A 139 22.01 -11.90 10.97
CA ASP A 139 21.02 -11.74 12.03
C ASP A 139 20.14 -10.50 11.88
N LYS A 140 20.34 -9.66 10.87
CA LYS A 140 19.60 -8.41 10.72
C LYS A 140 18.35 -8.61 9.86
N LEU A 141 17.18 -8.25 10.40
CA LEU A 141 15.95 -8.11 9.61
C LEU A 141 16.09 -6.89 8.68
N ILE A 142 16.07 -7.13 7.38
CA ILE A 142 16.15 -6.07 6.36
C ILE A 142 14.78 -5.76 5.76
N TRP A 143 13.86 -6.72 5.78
CA TRP A 143 12.51 -6.56 5.25
C TRP A 143 11.53 -7.47 5.97
N ARG A 144 10.33 -6.96 6.24
CA ARG A 144 9.17 -7.73 6.66
C ARG A 144 7.99 -7.26 5.83
N GLY A 145 7.24 -8.20 5.24
CA GLY A 145 6.08 -7.86 4.44
C GLY A 145 5.12 -9.03 4.25
N ARG A 146 4.18 -8.86 3.33
CA ARG A 146 3.17 -9.86 3.00
C ARG A 146 3.11 -10.12 1.50
N THR A 147 2.79 -11.35 1.13
CA THR A 147 2.51 -11.70 -0.27
C THR A 147 1.19 -11.11 -0.74
N PHE A 148 1.16 -10.76 -2.02
CA PHE A 148 -0.05 -10.36 -2.71
C PHE A 148 -0.86 -11.57 -3.16
N SER A 149 -1.96 -11.30 -3.86
CA SER A 149 -2.89 -12.28 -4.42
C SER A 149 -2.32 -13.45 -5.18
N ASP A 150 -1.23 -13.22 -5.88
CA ASP A 150 -0.54 -14.22 -6.68
C ASP A 150 0.62 -14.87 -5.92
N GLY A 151 0.61 -14.79 -4.59
CA GLY A 151 1.60 -15.37 -3.68
C GLY A 151 2.97 -14.70 -3.74
N LYS A 152 3.14 -13.61 -4.49
CA LYS A 152 4.43 -12.95 -4.63
C LYS A 152 4.57 -11.77 -3.69
N MET A 153 5.80 -11.45 -3.27
CA MET A 153 6.20 -10.22 -2.57
C MET A 153 7.46 -9.67 -3.24
N ARG A 154 7.57 -8.35 -3.37
CA ARG A 154 8.78 -7.68 -3.89
C ARG A 154 9.62 -7.15 -2.72
N ILE A 155 10.93 -7.30 -2.86
CA ILE A 155 11.93 -6.76 -1.94
C ILE A 155 12.75 -5.73 -2.71
N TYR A 156 12.84 -4.52 -2.17
CA TYR A 156 13.63 -3.43 -2.73
C TYR A 156 14.91 -3.29 -1.92
N THR A 157 15.91 -4.11 -2.27
CA THR A 157 17.11 -4.30 -1.44
C THR A 157 17.89 -3.01 -1.20
N GLU A 158 17.97 -2.11 -2.20
CA GLU A 158 18.65 -0.81 -2.06
C GLU A 158 17.92 0.20 -1.18
N MET A 159 16.63 -0.02 -0.93
CA MET A 159 15.82 0.80 -0.03
C MET A 159 15.80 0.23 1.39
N ALA A 160 16.32 -0.98 1.61
CA ALA A 160 16.36 -1.61 2.92
C ALA A 160 17.45 -0.98 3.82
N PRO A 161 17.21 -0.82 5.13
CA PRO A 161 18.23 -0.32 6.05
C PRO A 161 19.48 -1.22 6.10
N GLY A 162 20.64 -0.68 5.72
CA GLY A 162 21.88 -1.46 5.57
C GLY A 162 21.82 -2.45 4.41
N ALA A 163 21.22 -2.00 3.31
CA ALA A 163 21.06 -2.69 2.04
C ALA A 163 22.24 -3.62 1.73
N PRO A 164 22.05 -4.95 1.82
CA PRO A 164 23.07 -5.86 1.35
C PRO A 164 23.12 -5.74 -0.18
N GLY A 165 24.32 -5.93 -0.76
CA GLY A 165 24.49 -5.85 -2.20
C GLY A 165 23.53 -6.76 -2.97
N PRO A 166 23.25 -6.48 -4.25
CA PRO A 166 22.16 -7.11 -4.99
C PRO A 166 22.31 -8.62 -5.21
N LYS A 167 23.50 -9.18 -4.94
CA LYS A 167 23.81 -10.62 -5.00
C LYS A 167 24.05 -11.27 -3.63
N ALA A 168 23.93 -10.51 -2.53
CA ALA A 168 24.16 -11.04 -1.19
C ALA A 168 23.15 -12.17 -0.85
N PRO A 169 23.57 -13.23 -0.15
CA PRO A 169 22.66 -14.28 0.29
C PRO A 169 21.69 -13.72 1.33
N LEU A 170 20.39 -13.99 1.16
CA LEU A 170 19.34 -13.58 2.08
C LEU A 170 18.67 -14.81 2.67
N LEU A 171 18.47 -14.82 3.98
CA LEU A 171 17.58 -15.77 4.63
C LEU A 171 16.15 -15.25 4.48
N VAL A 172 15.32 -15.98 3.74
CA VAL A 172 13.91 -15.67 3.54
C VAL A 172 13.09 -16.70 4.30
N THR A 173 12.29 -16.23 5.25
CA THR A 173 11.35 -17.06 6.00
C THR A 173 9.93 -16.61 5.72
N THR A 174 9.01 -17.56 5.63
CA THR A 174 7.57 -17.28 5.50
C THR A 174 6.80 -17.98 6.59
N GLU A 175 5.74 -17.34 7.08
CA GLU A 175 4.78 -17.91 8.01
C GLU A 175 3.35 -17.66 7.52
N HIS A 176 2.55 -18.72 7.52
CA HIS A 176 1.12 -18.62 7.28
C HIS A 176 0.37 -19.81 7.88
N TRP A 177 -0.79 -19.57 8.50
CA TRP A 177 -1.65 -20.59 9.14
C TRP A 177 -0.90 -21.59 10.05
N GLY A 178 0.06 -21.08 10.83
CA GLY A 178 0.88 -21.89 11.74
C GLY A 178 1.91 -22.80 11.04
N THR A 179 2.13 -22.63 9.74
CA THR A 179 3.22 -23.27 9.00
C THR A 179 4.31 -22.27 8.71
N ARG A 180 5.56 -22.72 8.82
CA ARG A 180 6.75 -21.91 8.58
C ARG A 180 7.70 -22.63 7.64
N THR A 181 8.25 -21.91 6.67
CA THR A 181 9.28 -22.41 5.74
C THR A 181 10.39 -21.37 5.62
N ALA A 182 11.61 -21.82 5.36
CA ALA A 182 12.78 -20.97 5.18
C ALA A 182 13.59 -21.39 3.96
N ALA A 183 14.28 -20.44 3.32
CA ALA A 183 15.30 -20.70 2.32
C ALA A 183 16.38 -19.62 2.38
N VAL A 184 17.62 -19.98 2.09
CA VAL A 184 18.69 -19.03 1.81
C VAL A 184 18.81 -18.85 0.31
N SER A 185 18.81 -17.61 -0.17
CA SER A 185 18.79 -17.33 -1.61
C SER A 185 19.57 -16.07 -1.97
N SER A 186 20.41 -16.19 -2.98
CA SER A 186 21.04 -15.08 -3.72
C SER A 186 20.33 -14.79 -5.05
N SER A 187 19.30 -15.58 -5.39
CA SER A 187 18.58 -15.49 -6.66
C SER A 187 17.65 -14.26 -6.72
N PRO A 188 17.44 -13.67 -7.92
CA PRO A 188 16.39 -12.68 -8.14
C PRO A 188 14.99 -13.16 -7.76
N GLN A 189 14.73 -14.47 -7.81
CA GLN A 189 13.47 -15.08 -7.38
C GLN A 189 13.71 -16.22 -6.39
N THR A 190 12.99 -16.19 -5.26
CA THR A 190 13.01 -17.21 -4.22
C THR A 190 11.62 -17.82 -4.08
N THR A 191 11.50 -19.14 -4.17
CA THR A 191 10.22 -19.83 -3.98
C THR A 191 10.22 -20.58 -2.66
N LEU A 192 9.20 -20.34 -1.82
CA LEU A 192 8.97 -21.03 -0.57
C LEU A 192 7.69 -21.85 -0.70
N ARG A 193 7.71 -23.11 -0.25
CA ARG A 193 6.54 -23.99 -0.23
C ARG A 193 6.11 -24.28 1.20
N LEU A 194 4.85 -24.01 1.52
CA LEU A 194 4.23 -24.37 2.79
C LEU A 194 3.79 -25.84 2.75
N GLN A 195 3.69 -26.46 3.93
CA GLN A 195 3.28 -27.86 4.07
C GLN A 195 1.76 -28.05 4.08
N ARG A 196 0.98 -26.98 4.24
CA ARG A 196 -0.49 -27.02 4.20
C ARG A 196 -1.01 -26.48 2.89
N LYS A 197 -2.18 -26.98 2.47
CA LYS A 197 -2.96 -26.44 1.37
C LYS A 197 -3.63 -25.13 1.79
N ALA A 198 -3.67 -24.16 0.90
CA ALA A 198 -4.37 -22.91 1.13
C ALA A 198 -5.89 -23.08 1.02
N PRO A 199 -6.71 -22.40 1.86
CA PRO A 199 -8.09 -22.14 1.55
C PRO A 199 -8.24 -21.62 0.11
N PRO A 200 -9.28 -22.07 -0.59
CA PRO A 200 -9.40 -21.89 -2.03
C PRO A 200 -9.69 -20.45 -2.46
N ARG A 201 -10.16 -19.58 -1.54
CA ARG A 201 -10.65 -18.23 -1.88
C ARG A 201 -10.42 -17.22 -0.77
N VAL A 202 -10.54 -15.95 -1.14
CA VAL A 202 -10.57 -14.87 -0.17
C VAL A 202 -11.99 -14.42 0.10
N HIS A 203 -12.35 -14.50 1.37
CA HIS A 203 -13.69 -14.23 1.86
C HIS A 203 -13.83 -12.83 2.46
N ARG A 204 -12.77 -12.01 2.44
CA ARG A 204 -12.79 -10.67 3.04
C ARG A 204 -12.07 -9.65 2.18
N LEU A 205 -12.70 -8.51 1.93
CA LEU A 205 -12.13 -7.36 1.22
C LEU A 205 -12.30 -6.08 2.04
N ASP A 206 -11.20 -5.35 2.21
CA ASP A 206 -11.18 -3.96 2.66
C ASP A 206 -10.83 -3.08 1.46
N LEU A 207 -11.78 -2.21 1.09
CA LEU A 207 -11.62 -1.25 0.00
C LEU A 207 -11.61 0.17 0.57
N CYS A 208 -10.50 0.89 0.41
CA CYS A 208 -10.41 2.31 0.76
C CYS A 208 -10.33 3.16 -0.49
N ILE A 209 -11.18 4.19 -0.57
CA ILE A 209 -11.12 5.19 -1.62
C ILE A 209 -10.44 6.45 -1.09
N ILE A 210 -9.27 6.79 -1.62
CA ILE A 210 -8.66 8.10 -1.44
C ILE A 210 -9.17 9.00 -2.57
N PHE A 211 -9.69 10.19 -2.26
CA PHE A 211 -10.18 11.07 -3.32
C PHE A 211 -9.84 12.52 -3.06
N ASP A 212 -9.55 13.22 -4.16
CA ASP A 212 -9.37 14.66 -4.18
C ASP A 212 -10.73 15.37 -4.17
N VAL A 213 -10.89 16.33 -3.27
CA VAL A 213 -12.14 17.11 -3.10
C VAL A 213 -12.08 18.49 -3.75
N ARG A 214 -10.97 18.84 -4.41
CA ARG A 214 -10.85 20.06 -5.21
C ARG A 214 -11.90 20.10 -6.33
N THR A 215 -12.28 21.31 -6.74
CA THR A 215 -13.27 21.55 -7.79
C THR A 215 -12.97 20.80 -9.08
N SER A 216 -11.70 20.62 -9.45
CA SER A 216 -11.33 19.85 -10.64
C SER A 216 -11.70 18.37 -10.52
N ALA A 217 -11.53 17.75 -9.36
CA ALA A 217 -11.83 16.33 -9.15
C ALA A 217 -13.32 16.04 -8.86
N ARG A 218 -14.12 17.06 -8.51
CA ARG A 218 -15.54 16.91 -8.14
C ARG A 218 -16.39 16.11 -9.13
N PRO A 219 -16.30 16.29 -10.47
CA PRO A 219 -17.10 15.48 -11.40
C PRO A 219 -16.81 13.99 -11.25
N ALA A 220 -15.53 13.60 -11.21
CA ALA A 220 -15.11 12.21 -11.08
C ALA A 220 -15.58 11.58 -9.75
N VAL A 221 -15.47 12.33 -8.65
CA VAL A 221 -15.93 11.85 -7.32
C VAL A 221 -17.45 11.79 -7.24
N THR A 222 -18.16 12.74 -7.89
CA THR A 222 -19.63 12.70 -7.96
C THR A 222 -20.12 11.46 -8.71
N ASP A 223 -19.49 11.14 -9.84
CA ASP A 223 -19.84 9.96 -10.62
C ASP A 223 -19.48 8.65 -9.91
N LEU A 224 -18.36 8.65 -9.17
CA LEU A 224 -18.04 7.56 -8.25
C LEU A 224 -19.19 7.33 -7.26
N VAL A 225 -19.62 8.38 -6.55
CA VAL A 225 -20.68 8.27 -5.54
C VAL A 225 -22.02 7.84 -6.13
N LYS A 226 -22.40 8.32 -7.31
CA LYS A 226 -23.64 7.89 -7.98
C LYS A 226 -23.69 6.39 -8.25
N GLY A 227 -22.56 5.78 -8.59
CA GLY A 227 -22.50 4.36 -8.98
C GLY A 227 -22.08 3.41 -7.86
N ILE A 228 -21.50 3.90 -6.76
CA ILE A 228 -20.79 3.05 -5.80
C ILE A 228 -21.67 1.97 -5.18
N SER A 229 -22.90 2.30 -4.79
CA SER A 229 -23.82 1.34 -4.16
C SER A 229 -24.24 0.22 -5.10
N ALA A 230 -24.48 0.54 -6.38
CA ALA A 230 -24.79 -0.47 -7.40
C ALA A 230 -23.61 -1.41 -7.65
N GLN A 231 -22.39 -0.86 -7.72
CA GLN A 231 -21.20 -1.67 -7.95
C GLN A 231 -20.81 -2.53 -6.74
N LEU A 232 -20.95 -2.00 -5.51
CA LEU A 232 -20.74 -2.77 -4.29
C LEU A 232 -21.71 -3.95 -4.20
N ARG A 233 -22.98 -3.74 -4.57
CA ARG A 233 -23.97 -4.82 -4.66
C ARG A 233 -23.57 -5.86 -5.70
N ARG A 234 -23.18 -5.43 -6.91
CA ARG A 234 -22.71 -6.32 -7.98
C ARG A 234 -21.52 -7.17 -7.55
N LEU A 235 -20.54 -6.61 -6.82
CA LEU A 235 -19.44 -7.39 -6.26
C LEU A 235 -19.94 -8.46 -5.28
N LYS A 236 -20.83 -8.08 -4.36
CA LYS A 236 -21.40 -9.02 -3.40
C LYS A 236 -22.16 -10.15 -4.11
N ASP A 237 -22.95 -9.83 -5.12
CA ASP A 237 -23.70 -10.82 -5.90
C ASP A 237 -22.77 -11.76 -6.70
N THR A 238 -21.66 -11.23 -7.22
CA THR A 238 -20.67 -12.01 -7.98
C THR A 238 -19.84 -12.94 -7.08
N PHE A 239 -19.52 -12.49 -5.86
CA PHE A 239 -18.66 -13.19 -4.90
C PHE A 239 -19.44 -13.47 -3.61
N GLY A 240 -20.56 -14.21 -3.69
CA GLY A 240 -21.59 -14.31 -2.64
C GLY A 240 -21.16 -14.38 -1.16
N ASP A 241 -20.04 -15.03 -0.86
CA ASP A 241 -19.48 -15.20 0.50
C ASP A 241 -18.47 -14.10 0.91
N LEU A 242 -18.24 -13.10 0.07
CA LEU A 242 -17.32 -12.01 0.30
C LEU A 242 -17.86 -11.02 1.34
N VAL A 243 -17.18 -10.95 2.49
CA VAL A 243 -17.39 -9.91 3.49
C VAL A 243 -16.57 -8.67 3.08
N MET A 244 -17.25 -7.64 2.61
CA MET A 244 -16.62 -6.41 2.15
C MET A 244 -16.83 -5.26 3.15
N ARG A 245 -15.75 -4.57 3.48
CA ARG A 245 -15.78 -3.29 4.20
C ARG A 245 -15.25 -2.18 3.31
N VAL A 246 -15.92 -1.04 3.33
CA VAL A 246 -15.55 0.14 2.55
C VAL A 246 -15.19 1.31 3.46
N SER A 247 -14.20 2.09 3.05
CA SER A 247 -13.68 3.26 3.77
C SER A 247 -13.32 4.33 2.76
N ALA A 248 -13.14 5.57 3.21
CA ALA A 248 -12.59 6.62 2.38
C ALA A 248 -11.67 7.58 3.13
N VAL A 249 -10.77 8.22 2.38
CA VAL A 249 -9.92 9.31 2.86
C VAL A 249 -10.02 10.47 1.86
N ALA A 250 -10.58 11.59 2.28
CA ALA A 250 -10.62 12.80 1.45
C ALA A 250 -9.32 13.59 1.58
N MET A 251 -8.68 13.93 0.45
CA MET A 251 -7.50 14.79 0.39
C MET A 251 -7.93 16.25 0.33
N MET A 252 -7.75 16.98 1.42
CA MET A 252 -8.17 18.38 1.54
C MET A 252 -6.96 19.31 1.55
N SER A 253 -7.16 20.53 1.05
CA SER A 253 -6.21 21.63 1.20
C SER A 253 -6.92 22.79 1.88
N SER A 254 -6.25 23.46 2.82
CA SER A 254 -6.65 24.78 3.30
C SER A 254 -5.42 25.65 3.47
N GLN A 255 -5.32 26.78 2.75
CA GLN A 255 -4.38 27.88 3.01
C GLN A 255 -3.06 27.45 3.69
N ASN A 256 -2.24 26.67 2.97
CA ASN A 256 -0.92 26.13 3.39
C ASN A 256 -0.87 24.91 4.33
N ARG A 257 -2.01 24.37 4.77
CA ARG A 257 -2.13 23.11 5.49
C ARG A 257 -2.87 22.08 4.65
N SER A 258 -2.24 20.94 4.43
CA SER A 258 -2.95 19.78 3.91
C SER A 258 -3.61 19.06 5.05
N THR A 259 -4.91 18.84 4.88
CA THR A 259 -5.75 18.14 5.83
C THR A 259 -6.35 16.92 5.15
N HIS A 260 -6.86 16.00 5.94
CA HIS A 260 -7.55 14.83 5.41
C HIS A 260 -8.73 14.50 6.33
N ALA A 261 -9.79 13.95 5.75
CA ALA A 261 -10.92 13.43 6.49
C ALA A 261 -10.96 11.92 6.29
N VAL A 262 -11.09 11.16 7.37
CA VAL A 262 -11.15 9.71 7.34
C VAL A 262 -12.58 9.25 7.61
N LEU A 263 -13.14 8.48 6.70
CA LEU A 263 -14.34 7.68 6.95
C LEU A 263 -13.89 6.26 7.33
N PRO A 264 -14.20 5.78 8.55
CA PRO A 264 -13.78 4.45 8.97
C PRO A 264 -14.44 3.36 8.13
N PHE A 265 -13.91 2.13 8.23
CA PHE A 265 -14.50 0.97 7.57
C PHE A 265 -15.93 0.71 8.02
N THR A 266 -16.83 0.50 7.07
CA THR A 266 -18.22 0.09 7.30
C THR A 266 -18.65 -0.99 6.30
N THR A 267 -19.60 -1.83 6.69
CA THR A 267 -20.32 -2.74 5.80
C THR A 267 -21.64 -2.15 5.31
N ASP A 268 -22.07 -1.02 5.88
CA ASP A 268 -23.29 -0.31 5.49
C ASP A 268 -22.98 0.61 4.29
N THR A 269 -23.40 0.16 3.10
CA THR A 269 -23.16 0.86 1.85
C THR A 269 -23.97 2.16 1.74
N GLN A 270 -25.15 2.24 2.37
CA GLN A 270 -25.98 3.44 2.36
C GLN A 270 -25.38 4.52 3.26
N ALA A 271 -24.94 4.16 4.48
CA ALA A 271 -24.25 5.09 5.37
C ALA A 271 -22.93 5.58 4.76
N TYR A 272 -22.19 4.70 4.09
CA TYR A 272 -20.98 5.05 3.37
C TYR A 272 -21.25 6.07 2.25
N GLU A 273 -22.24 5.80 1.40
CA GLU A 273 -22.61 6.70 0.30
C GLU A 273 -23.07 8.07 0.83
N LYS A 274 -23.89 8.11 1.88
CA LYS A 274 -24.32 9.35 2.53
C LYS A 274 -23.13 10.15 3.06
N SER A 275 -22.15 9.48 3.67
CA SER A 275 -20.94 10.10 4.20
C SER A 275 -20.06 10.68 3.09
N LEU A 276 -19.92 9.97 1.96
CA LEU A 276 -19.21 10.49 0.79
C LEU A 276 -19.90 11.73 0.21
N ARG A 277 -21.23 11.70 0.05
CA ARG A 277 -22.01 12.86 -0.42
C ARG A 277 -21.81 14.08 0.47
N TRP A 278 -21.74 13.88 1.79
CA TRP A 278 -21.49 14.95 2.74
C TRP A 278 -20.08 15.54 2.59
N LEU A 279 -19.05 14.70 2.48
CA LEU A 279 -17.67 15.16 2.26
C LEU A 279 -17.52 15.98 0.98
N ILE A 280 -18.14 15.55 -0.13
CA ILE A 280 -18.07 16.26 -1.42
C ILE A 280 -18.72 17.65 -1.35
N LYS A 281 -19.79 17.79 -0.56
CA LYS A 281 -20.50 19.06 -0.37
C LYS A 281 -19.76 20.05 0.52
N THR A 282 -18.76 19.59 1.28
CA THR A 282 -18.01 20.46 2.19
C THR A 282 -17.20 21.48 1.37
N PRO A 283 -17.41 22.80 1.56
CA PRO A 283 -16.62 23.82 0.87
C PRO A 283 -15.18 23.75 1.35
N LEU A 284 -14.24 23.79 0.41
CA LEU A 284 -12.81 23.78 0.71
C LEU A 284 -12.15 24.98 0.05
N THR A 285 -11.32 25.66 0.83
CA THR A 285 -10.48 26.76 0.36
C THR A 285 -9.36 26.20 -0.54
N GLY A 286 -8.93 26.96 -1.55
CA GLY A 286 -7.97 26.49 -2.56
C GLY A 286 -6.61 25.99 -2.00
N GLY A 287 -5.86 25.31 -2.88
CA GLY A 287 -4.48 24.86 -2.69
C GLY A 287 -4.21 23.46 -3.27
N GLU A 288 -2.96 23.01 -3.20
CA GLU A 288 -2.52 21.74 -3.77
C GLU A 288 -2.86 20.55 -2.87
N ALA A 289 -3.38 19.46 -3.46
CA ALA A 289 -3.61 18.23 -2.72
C ALA A 289 -2.27 17.53 -2.45
N ARG A 290 -2.02 17.21 -1.18
CA ARG A 290 -0.83 16.44 -0.77
C ARG A 290 -1.19 14.99 -0.56
N LEU A 291 -0.37 14.11 -1.12
CA LEU A 291 -0.60 12.67 -1.10
C LEU A 291 -0.20 12.04 0.23
N GLU A 292 0.90 12.50 0.83
CA GLU A 292 1.51 11.88 2.00
C GLU A 292 0.58 11.85 3.22
N PRO A 293 -0.12 12.95 3.59
CA PRO A 293 -1.02 12.93 4.74
C PRO A 293 -2.14 11.90 4.56
N ALA A 294 -2.71 11.81 3.35
CA ALA A 294 -3.78 10.86 3.06
C ALA A 294 -3.30 9.41 3.02
N MET A 295 -2.14 9.14 2.43
CA MET A 295 -1.49 7.83 2.48
C MET A 295 -1.18 7.43 3.93
N LYS A 296 -0.64 8.35 4.73
CA LYS A 296 -0.36 8.11 6.15
C LYS A 296 -1.63 7.83 6.94
N ALA A 297 -2.68 8.62 6.73
CA ALA A 297 -3.98 8.41 7.36
C ALA A 297 -4.57 7.05 6.99
N THR A 298 -4.47 6.68 5.72
CA THR A 298 -4.90 5.38 5.21
C THR A 298 -4.16 4.25 5.93
N LEU A 299 -2.85 4.38 6.16
CA LEU A 299 -2.05 3.35 6.84
C LEU A 299 -2.27 3.31 8.36
N ASP A 300 -2.39 4.47 9.01
CA ASP A 300 -2.27 4.59 10.47
C ASP A 300 -3.61 4.81 11.19
N GLN A 301 -4.64 5.31 10.51
CA GLN A 301 -5.94 5.67 11.13
C GLN A 301 -7.06 4.69 10.76
N LEU A 302 -6.86 3.83 9.75
CA LEU A 302 -7.84 2.83 9.35
C LEU A 302 -7.56 1.45 9.97
N SER A 303 -8.62 0.81 10.45
CA SER A 303 -8.58 -0.52 11.08
C SER A 303 -8.64 -1.66 10.04
N TRP A 304 -7.56 -1.82 9.29
CA TRP A 304 -7.40 -2.87 8.28
C TRP A 304 -7.47 -4.29 8.86
N GLY A 305 -8.15 -5.19 8.18
CA GLY A 305 -8.27 -6.59 8.55
C GLY A 305 -6.96 -7.34 8.35
N ARG A 306 -6.56 -8.17 9.32
CA ARG A 306 -5.28 -8.90 9.26
C ARG A 306 -5.22 -9.86 8.05
N MET A 307 -6.27 -10.66 7.86
CA MET A 307 -6.41 -11.70 6.82
C MET A 307 -7.43 -11.28 5.75
N THR A 308 -7.25 -10.08 5.22
CA THR A 308 -8.22 -9.41 4.34
C THR A 308 -7.50 -8.85 3.13
N ALA A 309 -8.13 -8.98 1.96
CA ALA A 309 -7.70 -8.29 0.75
C ALA A 309 -7.70 -6.80 0.98
N LYS A 310 -6.62 -6.09 0.62
CA LYS A 310 -6.52 -4.65 0.84
C LYS A 310 -6.32 -3.94 -0.48
N ILE A 311 -7.33 -3.19 -0.89
CA ILE A 311 -7.28 -2.39 -2.10
C ILE A 311 -7.46 -0.93 -1.69
N VAL A 312 -6.55 -0.10 -2.15
CA VAL A 312 -6.61 1.35 -2.00
C VAL A 312 -6.75 1.92 -3.40
N VAL A 313 -7.74 2.78 -3.60
CA VAL A 313 -8.01 3.41 -4.88
C VAL A 313 -7.96 4.90 -4.71
N LEU A 314 -6.96 5.55 -5.31
CA LEU A 314 -6.85 6.99 -5.35
C LEU A 314 -7.54 7.53 -6.60
N VAL A 315 -8.38 8.55 -6.44
CA VAL A 315 -9.04 9.27 -7.55
C VAL A 315 -8.64 10.73 -7.50
N THR A 316 -8.02 11.23 -8.57
CA THR A 316 -7.58 12.64 -8.69
C THR A 316 -7.64 13.14 -10.13
N ASP A 317 -7.93 14.42 -10.31
CA ASP A 317 -7.87 15.12 -11.60
C ASP A 317 -7.19 16.48 -11.43
N GLY A 318 -6.06 16.50 -10.74
CA GLY A 318 -5.31 17.72 -10.47
C GLY A 318 -3.92 17.42 -9.91
N ALA A 319 -3.13 18.47 -9.67
CA ALA A 319 -1.76 18.35 -9.16
C ALA A 319 -1.70 17.54 -7.86
N VAL A 320 -0.82 16.55 -7.82
CA VAL A 320 -0.49 15.77 -6.64
C VAL A 320 0.99 15.96 -6.39
N MET A 321 1.30 16.59 -5.25
CA MET A 321 2.64 17.04 -4.94
C MET A 321 3.17 16.36 -3.68
N GLU A 322 4.49 16.11 -3.68
CA GLU A 322 5.22 15.81 -2.46
C GLU A 322 5.55 17.12 -1.73
N GLN A 323 5.47 17.09 -0.40
CA GLN A 323 5.98 18.19 0.42
C GLN A 323 7.51 18.10 0.53
N ASP A 324 8.20 19.16 0.13
CA ASP A 324 9.67 19.20 0.06
C ASP A 324 10.38 18.81 1.35
N ASP A 325 9.81 19.19 2.50
CA ASP A 325 10.32 18.88 3.84
C ASP A 325 9.45 17.85 4.59
N ALA A 326 8.78 16.96 3.84
CA ALA A 326 7.99 15.92 4.47
C ALA A 326 8.88 15.07 5.38
N LYS A 327 8.60 15.11 6.70
CA LYS A 327 9.21 14.16 7.66
C LYS A 327 9.01 12.71 7.21
N HIS A 328 7.96 12.44 6.43
CA HIS A 328 7.58 11.13 5.91
C HIS A 328 7.33 11.25 4.39
N PRO A 329 8.33 10.98 3.55
CA PRO A 329 8.16 11.05 2.10
C PRO A 329 7.18 9.99 1.61
N TRP A 330 6.47 10.25 0.50
CA TRP A 330 5.52 9.30 -0.10
C TRP A 330 6.13 7.92 -0.33
N SER A 331 7.44 7.84 -0.61
CA SER A 331 8.15 6.58 -0.86
C SER A 331 8.13 5.68 0.38
N THR A 332 8.19 6.25 1.58
CA THR A 332 8.06 5.48 2.82
C THR A 332 6.65 4.93 2.97
N ALA A 333 5.62 5.71 2.65
CA ALA A 333 4.25 5.23 2.68
C ALA A 333 3.99 4.17 1.59
N ALA A 334 4.52 4.35 0.38
CA ALA A 334 4.41 3.39 -0.72
C ALA A 334 5.09 2.04 -0.38
N LEU A 335 6.27 2.09 0.23
CA LEU A 335 6.95 0.92 0.77
C LEU A 335 6.10 0.20 1.82
N ARG A 336 5.47 0.95 2.73
CA ARG A 336 4.57 0.38 3.74
C ARG A 336 3.33 -0.26 3.12
N PHE A 337 2.71 0.36 2.10
CA PHE A 337 1.63 -0.26 1.34
C PHE A 337 2.06 -1.59 0.73
N GLY A 338 3.21 -1.61 0.05
CA GLY A 338 3.77 -2.84 -0.53
C GLY A 338 4.03 -3.92 0.52
N ALA A 339 4.71 -3.56 1.62
CA ALA A 339 5.01 -4.47 2.73
C ALA A 339 3.75 -5.01 3.41
N MET A 340 2.69 -4.22 3.54
CA MET A 340 1.45 -4.67 4.18
C MET A 340 0.51 -5.46 3.23
N GLY A 341 0.90 -5.63 1.96
CA GLY A 341 0.14 -6.40 0.95
C GLY A 341 -1.02 -5.63 0.31
N PHE A 342 -0.96 -4.30 0.27
CA PHE A 342 -1.98 -3.47 -0.35
C PHE A 342 -1.81 -3.37 -1.85
N ARG A 343 -2.88 -3.50 -2.63
CA ARG A 343 -2.90 -3.05 -4.03
C ARG A 343 -3.29 -1.57 -4.05
N PHE A 344 -2.40 -0.69 -4.48
CA PHE A 344 -2.68 0.74 -4.64
C PHE A 344 -2.96 1.06 -6.10
N TRP A 345 -4.16 1.53 -6.40
CA TRP A 345 -4.58 1.90 -7.74
C TRP A 345 -4.78 3.40 -7.83
N ALA A 346 -4.27 4.02 -8.89
CA ALA A 346 -4.44 5.44 -9.14
C ALA A 346 -5.32 5.64 -10.38
N LEU A 347 -6.49 6.25 -10.20
CA LEU A 347 -7.31 6.80 -11.26
C LEU A 347 -6.97 8.27 -11.43
N VAL A 348 -6.43 8.59 -12.58
CA VAL A 348 -5.77 9.86 -12.85
C VAL A 348 -6.47 10.57 -14.00
N GLY A 349 -6.94 11.77 -13.75
CA GLY A 349 -7.60 12.61 -14.74
C GLY A 349 -6.62 13.41 -15.60
N PRO A 350 -7.08 13.92 -16.74
CA PRO A 350 -6.24 14.60 -17.75
C PRO A 350 -5.61 15.90 -17.25
N ARG A 351 -6.11 16.49 -16.16
CA ARG A 351 -5.52 17.71 -15.56
C ARG A 351 -4.40 17.42 -14.58
N THR A 352 -4.10 16.15 -14.33
CA THR A 352 -2.96 15.78 -13.48
C THR A 352 -1.66 16.04 -14.23
N PRO A 353 -0.75 16.89 -13.71
CA PRO A 353 0.54 17.16 -14.35
C PRO A 353 1.42 15.90 -14.41
N VAL A 354 2.32 15.84 -15.39
CA VAL A 354 3.21 14.69 -15.65
C VAL A 354 3.94 14.22 -14.38
N HIS A 355 4.47 15.14 -13.56
CA HIS A 355 5.16 14.76 -12.31
C HIS A 355 4.23 14.02 -11.33
N GLY A 356 2.97 14.47 -11.19
CA GLY A 356 1.98 13.85 -10.32
C GLY A 356 1.55 12.49 -10.84
N GLN A 357 1.45 12.34 -12.18
CA GLN A 357 1.23 11.06 -12.82
C GLN A 357 2.35 10.07 -12.48
N LEU A 358 3.62 10.47 -12.63
CA LEU A 358 4.77 9.62 -12.35
C LEU A 358 4.89 9.23 -10.88
N LEU A 359 4.58 10.16 -9.96
CA LEU A 359 4.47 9.89 -8.53
C LEU A 359 3.49 8.74 -8.27
N LEU A 360 2.27 8.86 -8.81
CA LEU A 360 1.20 7.88 -8.59
C LEU A 360 1.54 6.51 -9.22
N ARG A 361 2.23 6.51 -10.36
CA ARG A 361 2.75 5.29 -10.98
C ARG A 361 3.82 4.62 -10.12
N GLN A 362 4.72 5.39 -9.52
CA GLN A 362 5.73 4.86 -8.58
C GLN A 362 5.09 4.23 -7.35
N VAL A 363 4.11 4.90 -6.73
CA VAL A 363 3.35 4.36 -5.60
C VAL A 363 2.65 3.05 -6.01
N SER A 364 1.99 3.05 -7.16
CA SER A 364 1.32 1.87 -7.71
C SER A 364 2.33 0.73 -7.92
N HIS A 365 3.52 1.00 -8.46
CA HIS A 365 4.55 -0.02 -8.69
C HIS A 365 5.02 -0.72 -7.39
N PHE A 366 5.20 0.00 -6.28
CA PHE A 366 5.57 -0.59 -4.98
C PHE A 366 4.53 -1.57 -4.44
N SER A 367 3.27 -1.24 -4.68
CA SER A 367 2.09 -1.99 -4.27
C SER A 367 1.67 -3.05 -5.30
N ARG A 368 2.42 -3.16 -6.41
CA ARG A 368 2.07 -3.96 -7.60
C ARG A 368 0.64 -3.67 -8.08
N GLY A 369 0.26 -2.41 -8.00
CA GLY A 369 -1.04 -1.91 -8.38
C GLY A 369 -1.07 -1.42 -9.83
N ARG A 370 -1.96 -0.48 -10.11
CA ARG A 370 -2.32 -0.06 -11.47
C ARG A 370 -2.51 1.43 -11.53
N THR A 371 -2.17 2.01 -12.65
CA THR A 371 -2.52 3.40 -12.97
C THR A 371 -3.52 3.37 -14.12
N MET A 372 -4.62 4.09 -13.99
CA MET A 372 -5.73 4.07 -14.92
C MET A 372 -6.17 5.52 -15.21
N PRO A 373 -6.56 5.85 -16.44
CA PRO A 373 -7.20 7.13 -16.70
C PRO A 373 -8.57 7.18 -16.03
N ILE A 374 -8.98 8.37 -15.59
CA ILE A 374 -10.39 8.64 -15.36
C ILE A 374 -11.10 8.55 -16.73
N PRO A 375 -12.12 7.68 -16.89
CA PRO A 375 -12.89 7.64 -18.13
C PRO A 375 -13.46 9.03 -18.41
N GLY A 376 -13.50 9.45 -19.69
CA GLY A 376 -14.02 10.76 -20.10
C GLY A 376 -15.47 11.03 -19.65
N SER A 377 -16.08 12.11 -20.15
CA SER A 377 -17.35 12.75 -19.72
C SER A 377 -18.59 11.87 -19.50
N ASN A 378 -18.53 10.56 -19.73
CA ASN A 378 -19.61 9.60 -19.57
C ASN A 378 -19.63 8.91 -18.18
N GLY A 379 -18.84 9.37 -17.21
CA GLY A 379 -19.08 9.11 -15.79
C GLY A 379 -18.98 7.66 -15.32
N ARG A 380 -17.99 6.90 -15.80
CA ARG A 380 -17.78 5.48 -15.46
C ARG A 380 -16.68 5.23 -14.43
N VAL A 381 -16.35 6.21 -13.58
CA VAL A 381 -15.29 6.08 -12.57
C VAL A 381 -15.53 4.88 -11.65
N SER A 382 -16.74 4.76 -11.11
CA SER A 382 -17.12 3.60 -10.29
C SER A 382 -16.94 2.31 -11.09
N GLN A 383 -17.54 2.19 -12.28
CA GLN A 383 -17.40 0.99 -13.11
C GLN A 383 -15.93 0.58 -13.33
N THR A 384 -15.04 1.51 -13.68
CA THR A 384 -13.60 1.23 -13.86
C THR A 384 -12.93 0.69 -12.60
N ILE A 385 -13.22 1.30 -11.44
CA ILE A 385 -12.69 0.81 -10.15
C ILE A 385 -13.17 -0.62 -9.91
N PHE A 386 -14.46 -0.85 -10.07
CA PHE A 386 -15.09 -2.11 -9.69
C PHE A 386 -14.81 -3.24 -10.67
N ASP A 387 -14.58 -2.96 -11.95
CA ASP A 387 -14.03 -3.93 -12.91
C ASP A 387 -12.62 -4.36 -12.48
N ALA A 388 -11.75 -3.40 -12.12
CA ALA A 388 -10.43 -3.72 -11.61
C ALA A 388 -10.49 -4.54 -10.30
N VAL A 389 -11.40 -4.21 -9.36
CA VAL A 389 -11.64 -4.99 -8.14
C VAL A 389 -12.08 -6.40 -8.49
N THR A 390 -13.03 -6.54 -9.41
CA THR A 390 -13.55 -7.84 -9.86
C THR A 390 -12.43 -8.70 -10.45
N ASP A 391 -11.59 -8.15 -11.32
CA ASP A 391 -10.47 -8.86 -11.91
C ASP A 391 -9.45 -9.29 -10.86
N GLU A 392 -9.16 -8.42 -9.90
CA GLU A 392 -8.27 -8.75 -8.80
C GLU A 392 -8.87 -9.88 -7.96
N LEU A 393 -10.13 -9.80 -7.51
CA LEU A 393 -10.79 -10.89 -6.76
C LEU A 393 -10.87 -12.22 -7.53
N LYS A 394 -11.04 -12.18 -8.86
CA LYS A 394 -10.94 -13.37 -9.70
C LYS A 394 -9.55 -13.99 -9.63
N ARG A 395 -8.48 -13.20 -9.69
CA ARG A 395 -7.09 -13.68 -9.51
C ARG A 395 -6.87 -14.32 -8.14
N TRP A 396 -7.61 -13.88 -7.11
CA TRP A 396 -7.54 -14.45 -5.75
C TRP A 396 -8.33 -15.77 -5.63
N SER A 397 -9.30 -15.99 -6.52
CA SER A 397 -10.27 -17.10 -6.42
C SER A 397 -9.98 -18.25 -7.40
N GLN A 398 -9.17 -18.01 -8.42
CA GLN A 398 -8.82 -19.04 -9.40
C GLN A 398 -7.62 -19.87 -8.90
N PRO A 399 -7.73 -21.21 -8.79
CA PRO A 399 -6.55 -22.04 -8.67
C PRO A 399 -5.71 -21.83 -9.94
N LYS A 400 -4.50 -21.27 -9.80
CA LYS A 400 -3.62 -21.16 -10.96
C LYS A 400 -3.29 -22.56 -11.45
N PRO A 401 -3.28 -22.81 -12.78
CA PRO A 401 -2.85 -24.09 -13.31
C PRO A 401 -1.46 -24.40 -12.77
N THR A 402 -1.29 -25.63 -12.28
CA THR A 402 0.00 -26.15 -11.87
C THR A 402 0.96 -25.93 -13.03
N PRO A 403 2.12 -25.28 -12.84
CA PRO A 403 3.10 -25.20 -13.91
C PRO A 403 3.39 -26.64 -14.36
N LYS A 404 3.24 -26.90 -15.66
CA LYS A 404 3.70 -28.17 -16.24
C LYS A 404 5.14 -28.36 -15.78
N ALA A 405 5.44 -29.52 -15.20
CA ALA A 405 6.80 -29.85 -14.83
C ALA A 405 7.72 -29.66 -16.06
N PRO A 406 8.92 -29.09 -15.87
CA PRO A 406 9.86 -28.85 -16.96
C PRO A 406 10.20 -30.14 -17.71
#